data_AF-A0A258XFY6-F1
#
_entry.id   AF-A0A258XFY6-F1
#
_cell.length_a   1.000
_cell.length_b   1.000
_cell.length_c   1.000
_cell.angle_alpha   90.00
_cell.angle_beta   90.00
_cell.angle_gamma   90.00
#
_symmetry.space_group_name_H-M   'P 1'
#
loop_
_entity.id
_entity.type
_entity.pdbx_description
1 polymer ?
#
loop_
_entity_poly.entity_id
_entity_poly.type
_entity_poly.pdbx_seq_one_letter_code
_entity_poly.pdbx_strand_id
1 'polypeptide(L)'
;MKTVAKLKARLQKLHERTAETPLFNPVFQLSHDLSRQLEGGDLSLNDIDSLVAELECEALQSRAARLKRLVAPTEVPENLARIEALNPEEAGFSEFRQRWEKPLLHAVFTAHPTFLLSPAQSDAVATAALTDDPQSTTVCTVPHEGPKITLEFEHVEVCNAIQRAATARDRINATLLSYARQRWPGRWLDFRPLPFRFATWVGYDMDGRTDIGWTTSIAFRLREKAQR
;
A
#
# COMPACT_ATOMS: atom_id res chain seq x y z
N MET A 1 16.96 -29.65 -6.90
CA MET A 1 16.73 -28.36 -6.23
C MET A 1 15.30 -27.90 -6.47
N LYS A 2 14.33 -28.44 -5.72
CA LYS A 2 12.88 -28.32 -6.05
C LYS A 2 12.04 -27.58 -5.01
N THR A 3 12.66 -26.95 -4.03
CA THR A 3 11.95 -26.12 -3.03
C THR A 3 12.71 -24.82 -2.81
N VAL A 4 12.01 -23.75 -2.45
CA VAL A 4 12.64 -22.44 -2.20
C VAL A 4 13.67 -22.52 -1.08
N ALA A 5 13.40 -23.29 -0.03
CA ALA A 5 14.36 -23.52 1.05
C ALA A 5 15.69 -24.13 0.55
N LYS A 6 15.64 -25.08 -0.39
CA LYS A 6 16.84 -25.66 -1.00
C LYS A 6 17.58 -24.66 -1.90
N LEU A 7 16.85 -23.80 -2.61
CA LEU A 7 17.44 -22.71 -3.40
C LEU A 7 18.18 -21.71 -2.50
N LYS A 8 17.53 -21.26 -1.41
CA LYS A 8 18.11 -20.35 -0.41
C LYS A 8 19.37 -20.95 0.23
N ALA A 9 19.30 -22.20 0.67
CA ALA A 9 20.46 -22.88 1.26
C ALA A 9 21.63 -23.02 0.28
N ARG A 10 21.34 -23.34 -1.00
CA ARG A 10 22.37 -23.38 -2.04
C ARG A 10 22.97 -22.01 -2.31
N LEU A 11 22.13 -20.97 -2.42
CA LEU A 11 22.59 -19.60 -2.64
C LEU A 11 23.50 -19.13 -1.50
N GLN A 12 23.13 -19.43 -0.25
CA GLN A 12 23.95 -19.10 0.93
C GLN A 12 25.34 -19.73 0.84
N LYS A 13 25.41 -21.02 0.50
CA LYS A 13 26.69 -21.73 0.31
C LYS A 13 27.50 -21.15 -0.85
N LEU A 14 26.86 -20.71 -1.92
CA LEU A 14 27.55 -20.04 -3.03
C LEU A 14 28.07 -18.66 -2.60
N HIS A 15 27.34 -17.96 -1.73
CA HIS A 15 27.72 -16.64 -1.25
C HIS A 15 29.03 -16.64 -0.44
N GLU A 16 29.31 -17.72 0.30
CA GLU A 16 30.57 -17.93 1.03
C GLU A 16 31.80 -17.81 0.11
N ARG A 17 31.68 -18.22 -1.16
CA ARG A 17 32.77 -18.14 -2.15
C ARG A 17 33.06 -16.72 -2.63
N THR A 18 32.11 -15.80 -2.46
CA THR A 18 32.32 -14.37 -2.80
C THR A 18 33.42 -13.76 -1.93
N ALA A 19 33.60 -14.26 -0.69
CA ALA A 19 34.65 -13.81 0.21
C ALA A 19 36.06 -14.19 -0.30
N GLU A 20 36.17 -15.31 -1.03
CA GLU A 20 37.42 -15.81 -1.58
C GLU A 20 37.67 -15.28 -3.01
N THR A 21 36.61 -14.95 -3.75
CA THR A 21 36.69 -14.49 -5.14
C THR A 21 35.66 -13.39 -5.41
N PRO A 22 36.06 -12.11 -5.40
CA PRO A 22 35.13 -10.99 -5.61
C PRO A 22 34.42 -10.99 -6.98
N LEU A 23 34.98 -11.68 -7.98
CA LEU A 23 34.37 -11.84 -9.31
C LEU A 23 33.36 -13.00 -9.37
N PHE A 24 33.24 -13.80 -8.31
CA PHE A 24 32.29 -14.89 -8.27
C PHE A 24 30.87 -14.37 -8.09
N ASN A 25 29.99 -14.71 -9.03
CA ASN A 25 28.58 -14.34 -8.96
C ASN A 25 27.74 -15.54 -8.50
N PRO A 26 27.31 -15.58 -7.21
CA PRO A 26 26.57 -16.71 -6.67
C PRO A 26 25.18 -16.88 -7.29
N VAL A 27 24.55 -15.79 -7.74
CA VAL A 27 23.24 -15.84 -8.43
C VAL A 27 23.40 -16.47 -9.80
N PHE A 28 24.42 -16.06 -10.55
CA PHE A 28 24.72 -16.66 -11.86
C PHE A 28 25.06 -18.14 -11.72
N GLN A 29 25.89 -18.51 -10.74
CA GLN A 29 26.18 -19.93 -10.50
C GLN A 29 24.93 -20.74 -10.15
N LEU A 30 24.02 -20.20 -9.33
CA LEU A 30 22.75 -20.87 -9.03
C LEU A 30 21.89 -21.04 -10.29
N SER A 31 21.81 -20.02 -11.15
CA SER A 31 21.08 -20.13 -12.42
C SER A 31 21.65 -21.24 -13.32
N HIS A 32 22.97 -21.40 -13.35
CA HIS A 32 23.62 -22.46 -14.10
C HIS A 32 23.36 -23.86 -13.50
N ASP A 33 23.37 -23.98 -12.17
CA ASP A 33 23.00 -25.22 -11.47
C ASP A 33 21.54 -25.63 -11.79
N LEU A 34 20.63 -24.66 -11.92
CA LEU A 34 19.24 -24.89 -12.31
C LEU A 34 19.12 -25.25 -13.80
N SER A 35 19.83 -24.57 -14.70
CA SER A 35 19.86 -24.88 -16.14
C SER A 35 20.28 -26.32 -16.40
N ARG A 36 21.37 -26.78 -15.75
CA ARG A 36 21.83 -28.16 -15.89
C ARG A 36 20.81 -29.18 -15.39
N GLN A 37 20.12 -28.88 -14.29
CA GLN A 37 19.07 -29.77 -13.77
C GLN A 37 17.85 -29.82 -14.70
N LEU A 38 17.53 -28.70 -15.35
CA LEU A 38 16.46 -28.63 -16.36
C LEU A 38 16.84 -29.42 -17.62
N GLU A 39 18.04 -29.21 -18.16
CA GLU A 39 18.57 -29.94 -19.31
C GLU A 39 18.72 -31.44 -19.05
N GLY A 40 19.11 -31.81 -17.83
CA GLY A 40 19.26 -33.20 -17.39
C GLY A 40 17.93 -33.90 -17.07
N GLY A 41 16.80 -33.19 -17.04
CA GLY A 41 15.47 -33.73 -16.71
C GLY A 41 15.21 -33.93 -15.21
N ASP A 42 16.15 -33.60 -14.33
CA ASP A 42 15.99 -33.65 -12.88
C ASP A 42 15.04 -32.57 -12.35
N LEU A 43 14.89 -31.46 -13.08
CA LEU A 43 13.97 -30.36 -12.80
C LEU A 43 13.05 -30.14 -14.02
N SER A 44 11.74 -30.04 -13.80
CA SER A 44 10.77 -29.75 -14.86
C SER A 44 10.31 -28.28 -14.84
N LEU A 45 9.65 -27.82 -15.90
CA LEU A 45 9.03 -26.49 -15.91
C LEU A 45 7.91 -26.36 -14.85
N ASN A 46 7.19 -27.44 -14.57
CA ASN A 46 6.18 -27.45 -13.50
C ASN A 46 6.81 -27.32 -12.10
N ASP A 47 8.01 -27.88 -11.90
CA ASP A 47 8.76 -27.67 -10.67
C ASP A 47 9.19 -26.19 -10.53
N ILE A 48 9.58 -25.55 -11.64
CA ILE A 48 9.93 -24.11 -11.65
C ILE A 48 8.70 -23.25 -11.36
N ASP A 49 7.56 -23.55 -11.98
CA ASP A 49 6.29 -22.86 -11.72
C ASP A 49 5.91 -22.93 -10.24
N SER A 50 6.03 -24.12 -9.64
CA SER A 50 5.78 -24.31 -8.20
C SER A 50 6.73 -23.50 -7.32
N LEU A 51 8.01 -23.38 -7.71
CA LEU A 51 8.99 -22.55 -7.00
C LEU A 51 8.64 -21.06 -7.09
N VAL A 52 8.16 -20.58 -8.25
CA VAL A 52 7.73 -19.20 -8.44
C VAL A 52 6.49 -18.92 -7.58
N ALA A 53 5.51 -19.82 -7.56
CA ALA A 53 4.31 -19.68 -6.72
C ALA A 53 4.66 -19.66 -5.21
N GLU A 54 5.62 -20.48 -4.77
CA GLU A 54 6.12 -20.46 -3.38
C GLU A 54 6.77 -19.10 -3.05
N LEU A 55 7.62 -18.57 -3.94
CA LEU A 55 8.25 -17.25 -3.75
C LEU A 55 7.24 -16.09 -3.75
N GLU A 56 6.24 -16.15 -4.62
CA GLU A 56 5.17 -15.16 -4.69
C GLU A 56 4.35 -15.14 -3.40
N CYS A 57 3.95 -16.31 -2.92
CA CYS A 57 3.26 -16.48 -1.63
C CYS A 57 4.07 -15.87 -0.48
N GLU A 58 5.35 -16.25 -0.34
CA GLU A 58 6.24 -15.68 0.67
C GLU A 58 6.35 -14.14 0.57
N ALA A 59 6.43 -13.61 -0.66
CA ALA A 59 6.55 -12.18 -0.90
C ALA A 59 5.27 -11.41 -0.49
N LEU A 60 4.09 -11.94 -0.80
CA LEU A 60 2.82 -11.35 -0.42
C LEU A 60 2.63 -11.35 1.11
N GLN A 61 2.93 -12.47 1.78
CA GLN A 61 2.90 -12.57 3.25
C GLN A 61 3.88 -11.60 3.90
N SER A 62 5.11 -11.52 3.39
CA SER A 62 6.12 -10.58 3.86
C SER A 62 5.66 -9.13 3.72
N ARG A 63 5.00 -8.80 2.58
CA ARG A 63 4.43 -7.48 2.33
C ARG A 63 3.30 -7.14 3.29
N ALA A 64 2.38 -8.06 3.54
CA ALA A 64 1.29 -7.88 4.50
C ALA A 64 1.82 -7.67 5.92
N ALA A 65 2.77 -8.50 6.37
CA ALA A 65 3.39 -8.35 7.68
C ALA A 65 4.15 -7.03 7.83
N ARG A 66 4.86 -6.58 6.78
CA ARG A 66 5.51 -5.26 6.76
C ARG A 66 4.48 -4.13 6.81
N LEU A 67 3.41 -4.23 6.02
CA LEU A 67 2.35 -3.22 5.98
C LEU A 67 1.69 -3.07 7.36
N LYS A 68 1.32 -4.19 8.02
CA LYS A 68 0.78 -4.18 9.39
C LYS A 68 1.66 -3.39 10.36
N ARG A 69 2.98 -3.64 10.34
CA ARG A 69 3.93 -2.91 11.20
C ARG A 69 4.02 -1.41 10.88
N LEU A 70 3.86 -1.03 9.62
CA LEU A 70 3.93 0.38 9.19
C LEU A 70 2.69 1.18 9.59
N VAL A 71 1.51 0.55 9.59
CA VAL A 71 0.23 1.23 9.82
C VAL A 71 -0.37 0.99 11.21
N ALA A 72 0.27 0.16 12.04
CA ALA A 72 -0.19 -0.09 13.40
C ALA A 72 -0.23 1.21 14.24
N PRO A 73 -1.26 1.40 15.08
CA PRO A 73 -2.36 0.46 15.36
C PRO A 73 -3.44 0.49 14.28
N THR A 74 -4.00 -0.69 13.98
CA THR A 74 -5.03 -0.90 12.95
C THR A 74 -6.45 -0.88 13.50
N GLU A 75 -6.63 -1.10 14.81
CA GLU A 75 -7.94 -1.04 15.46
C GLU A 75 -8.49 0.38 15.45
N VAL A 76 -9.68 0.54 14.87
CA VAL A 76 -10.29 1.87 14.68
C VAL A 76 -10.47 2.64 16.00
N PRO A 77 -11.01 2.03 17.08
CA PRO A 77 -11.15 2.74 18.35
C PRO A 77 -9.81 3.16 18.96
N GLU A 78 -8.79 2.30 18.89
CA GLU A 78 -7.45 2.62 19.42
C GLU A 78 -6.81 3.77 18.62
N ASN A 79 -6.93 3.73 17.29
CA ASN A 79 -6.40 4.76 16.42
C ASN A 79 -7.07 6.12 16.67
N LEU A 80 -8.40 6.16 16.78
CA LEU A 80 -9.14 7.39 17.07
C LEU A 80 -8.86 7.93 18.48
N ALA A 81 -8.71 7.05 19.49
CA ALA A 81 -8.32 7.46 20.83
C ALA A 81 -6.95 8.16 20.86
N ARG A 82 -5.98 7.66 20.07
CA ARG A 82 -4.67 8.33 19.92
C ARG A 82 -4.79 9.72 19.30
N ILE A 83 -5.72 9.92 18.36
CA ILE A 83 -5.97 11.23 17.74
C ILE A 83 -6.62 12.18 18.75
N GLU A 84 -7.59 11.69 19.52
CA GLU A 84 -8.23 12.48 20.58
C GLU A 84 -7.24 12.89 21.66
N ALA A 85 -6.32 12.00 22.05
CA ALA A 85 -5.25 12.27 23.01
C ALA A 85 -4.22 13.33 22.55
N LEU A 86 -4.23 13.74 21.27
CA LEU A 86 -3.40 14.86 20.80
C LEU A 86 -3.92 16.23 21.27
N ASN A 87 -5.08 16.28 21.93
CA ASN A 87 -5.68 17.49 22.47
C ASN A 87 -5.29 17.67 23.95
N PRO A 88 -4.45 18.65 24.30
CA PRO A 88 -4.10 18.92 25.69
C PRO A 88 -5.35 19.31 26.48
N GLU A 89 -5.51 18.79 27.71
CA GLU A 89 -6.67 19.11 28.57
C GLU A 89 -6.78 20.61 28.90
N GLU A 90 -5.63 21.28 29.00
CA GLU A 90 -5.49 22.71 29.28
C GLU A 90 -5.72 23.60 28.05
N ALA A 91 -5.74 23.04 26.83
CA ALA A 91 -5.89 23.83 25.63
C ALA A 91 -7.25 24.55 25.60
N GLY A 92 -7.24 25.84 25.28
CA GLY A 92 -8.44 26.63 25.05
C GLY A 92 -9.05 26.35 23.68
N PHE A 93 -10.31 26.78 23.49
CA PHE A 93 -11.02 26.58 22.21
C PHE A 93 -10.28 27.18 21.01
N SER A 94 -9.63 28.33 21.20
CA SER A 94 -8.87 29.01 20.15
C SER A 94 -7.67 28.18 19.68
N GLU A 95 -6.93 27.57 20.61
CA GLU A 95 -5.75 26.74 20.31
C GLU A 95 -6.18 25.43 19.63
N PHE A 96 -7.27 24.83 20.12
CA PHE A 96 -7.87 23.65 19.48
C PHE A 96 -8.25 23.93 18.02
N ARG A 97 -8.94 25.05 17.75
CA ARG A 97 -9.29 25.47 16.39
C ARG A 97 -8.02 25.73 15.54
N GLN A 98 -7.03 26.42 16.09
CA GLN A 98 -5.79 26.71 15.37
C GLN A 98 -5.08 25.43 14.90
N ARG A 99 -5.11 24.38 15.72
CA ARG A 99 -4.54 23.07 15.39
C ARG A 99 -5.34 22.33 14.31
N TRP A 100 -6.67 22.28 14.44
CA TRP A 100 -7.50 21.35 13.67
C TRP A 100 -8.28 21.97 12.51
N GLU A 101 -8.35 23.29 12.40
CA GLU A 101 -8.94 23.98 11.23
C GLU A 101 -7.92 24.23 10.12
N LYS A 102 -6.67 23.82 10.34
CA LYS A 102 -5.60 23.85 9.35
C LYS A 102 -5.16 22.41 9.03
N PRO A 103 -4.93 22.09 7.75
CA PRO A 103 -4.41 20.78 7.39
C PRO A 103 -3.08 20.50 8.07
N LEU A 104 -3.01 19.39 8.79
CA LEU A 104 -1.76 18.86 9.33
C LEU A 104 -0.93 18.20 8.23
N LEU A 105 -1.61 17.67 7.21
CA LEU A 105 -0.99 17.02 6.05
C LEU A 105 -1.79 17.29 4.78
N HIS A 106 -1.05 17.55 3.70
CA HIS A 106 -1.56 17.49 2.33
C HIS A 106 -0.96 16.25 1.67
N ALA A 107 -1.80 15.27 1.33
CA ALA A 107 -1.36 14.08 0.59
C ALA A 107 -1.75 14.20 -0.88
N VAL A 108 -0.75 14.12 -1.76
CA VAL A 108 -0.93 14.07 -3.21
C VAL A 108 -0.71 12.63 -3.65
N PHE A 109 -1.75 12.00 -4.21
CA PHE A 109 -1.68 10.65 -4.73
C PHE A 109 -1.15 10.67 -6.17
N THR A 110 -0.21 9.78 -6.45
CA THR A 110 0.41 9.61 -7.77
C THR A 110 0.18 8.19 -8.28
N ALA A 111 0.37 7.95 -9.58
CA ALA A 111 0.28 6.62 -10.13
C ALA A 111 1.38 5.71 -9.54
N HIS A 112 1.11 4.41 -9.45
CA HIS A 112 2.10 3.44 -9.01
C HIS A 112 3.06 3.13 -10.17
N PRO A 113 4.39 3.22 -10.01
CA PRO A 113 5.32 3.16 -11.14
C PRO A 113 5.38 1.81 -11.86
N THR A 114 4.96 0.73 -11.19
CA THR A 114 5.16 -0.64 -11.70
C THR A 114 3.94 -1.55 -11.66
N PHE A 115 2.81 -1.12 -11.04
CA PHE A 115 1.61 -1.95 -10.80
C PHE A 115 1.88 -3.46 -10.64
N LEU A 116 2.79 -3.82 -9.72
CA LEU A 116 3.34 -5.18 -9.58
C LEU A 116 2.30 -6.21 -9.12
N LEU A 117 1.22 -5.77 -8.50
CA LEU A 117 0.19 -6.63 -7.93
C LEU A 117 -1.10 -6.45 -8.72
N SER A 118 -1.82 -7.55 -8.94
CA SER A 118 -3.21 -7.46 -9.37
C SER A 118 -4.05 -6.73 -8.29
N PRO A 119 -5.23 -6.18 -8.65
CA PRO A 119 -6.14 -5.61 -7.65
C PRO A 119 -6.47 -6.62 -6.54
N ALA A 120 -6.72 -7.88 -6.90
CA ALA A 120 -7.02 -8.95 -5.95
C ALA A 120 -5.85 -9.21 -4.98
N GLN A 121 -4.60 -9.18 -5.47
CA GLN A 121 -3.41 -9.30 -4.63
C GLN A 121 -3.22 -8.11 -3.71
N SER A 122 -3.48 -6.90 -4.21
CA SER A 122 -3.41 -5.67 -3.39
C SER A 122 -4.43 -5.72 -2.25
N ASP A 123 -5.67 -6.12 -2.54
CA ASP A 123 -6.73 -6.28 -1.55
C ASP A 123 -6.43 -7.40 -0.55
N ALA A 124 -5.86 -8.52 -0.99
CA ALA A 124 -5.46 -9.62 -0.12
C ALA A 124 -4.35 -9.21 0.86
N VAL A 125 -3.33 -8.48 0.36
CA VAL A 125 -2.26 -7.93 1.21
C VAL A 125 -2.81 -6.92 2.21
N ALA A 126 -3.70 -6.02 1.78
CA ALA A 126 -4.34 -5.04 2.66
C ALA A 126 -5.20 -5.72 3.74
N THR A 127 -5.97 -6.74 3.37
CA THR A 127 -6.81 -7.50 4.29
C THR A 127 -5.95 -8.25 5.32
N ALA A 128 -4.92 -8.96 4.87
CA ALA A 128 -4.01 -9.68 5.76
C ALA A 128 -3.24 -8.73 6.69
N ALA A 129 -2.91 -7.52 6.25
CA ALA A 129 -2.28 -6.54 7.13
C ALA A 129 -3.18 -6.11 8.32
N LEU A 130 -4.49 -6.33 8.23
CA LEU A 130 -5.46 -6.03 9.29
C LEU A 130 -5.81 -7.23 10.16
N THR A 131 -5.51 -8.46 9.74
CA THR A 131 -5.77 -9.67 10.55
C THR A 131 -4.66 -9.90 11.56
N ASP A 132 -4.96 -10.65 12.62
CA ASP A 132 -3.96 -11.01 13.66
C ASP A 132 -2.77 -11.76 13.07
N ASP A 133 -3.05 -12.71 12.19
CA ASP A 133 -2.06 -13.42 11.38
C ASP A 133 -2.00 -12.83 9.95
N PRO A 134 -1.05 -11.94 9.65
CA PRO A 134 -0.83 -11.39 8.31
C PRO A 134 -0.14 -12.38 7.37
N GLN A 135 0.29 -13.56 7.86
CA GLN A 135 0.92 -14.60 7.07
C GLN A 135 -0.06 -15.72 6.70
N SER A 136 -1.37 -15.48 6.82
CA SER A 136 -2.37 -16.49 6.45
C SER A 136 -2.19 -16.95 5.00
N THR A 137 -2.44 -18.23 4.76
CA THR A 137 -2.26 -18.87 3.44
C THR A 137 -3.24 -18.36 2.38
N THR A 138 -4.32 -17.67 2.78
CA THR A 138 -5.32 -17.12 1.85
C THR A 138 -4.78 -16.00 0.96
N VAL A 139 -3.70 -15.34 1.38
CA VAL A 139 -3.01 -14.33 0.54
C VAL A 139 -2.29 -14.96 -0.64
N CYS A 140 -2.01 -16.26 -0.58
CA CYS A 140 -1.23 -16.98 -1.59
C CYS A 140 -2.07 -17.57 -2.72
N THR A 141 -3.39 -17.55 -2.60
CA THR A 141 -4.31 -18.21 -3.55
C THR A 141 -5.02 -17.23 -4.48
N VAL A 142 -4.61 -15.96 -4.49
CA VAL A 142 -5.25 -14.93 -5.31
C VAL A 142 -4.66 -14.88 -6.72
N PRO A 143 -5.48 -14.59 -7.75
CA PRO A 143 -5.01 -14.51 -9.13
C PRO A 143 -3.92 -13.44 -9.32
N HIS A 144 -2.84 -13.82 -10.00
CA HIS A 144 -1.79 -12.90 -10.44
C HIS A 144 -2.21 -12.07 -11.65
N GLU A 145 -3.07 -12.60 -12.53
CA GLU A 145 -3.48 -11.88 -13.74
C GLU A 145 -4.23 -10.59 -13.41
N GLY A 146 -3.72 -9.47 -13.91
CA GLY A 146 -4.24 -8.13 -13.68
C GLY A 146 -4.82 -7.49 -14.93
N PRO A 147 -5.62 -6.43 -14.78
CA PRO A 147 -6.12 -5.68 -15.93
C PRO A 147 -4.98 -4.96 -16.67
N LYS A 148 -5.26 -4.51 -17.90
CA LYS A 148 -4.35 -3.60 -18.60
C LYS A 148 -4.23 -2.30 -17.80
N ILE A 149 -3.00 -1.92 -17.50
CA ILE A 149 -2.70 -0.65 -16.84
C ILE A 149 -2.88 0.46 -17.88
N THR A 150 -4.02 1.13 -17.80
CA THR A 150 -4.39 2.27 -18.62
C THR A 150 -4.56 3.49 -17.73
N LEU A 151 -4.47 4.70 -18.29
CA LEU A 151 -4.73 5.92 -17.54
C LEU A 151 -6.12 5.93 -16.87
N GLU A 152 -7.11 5.32 -17.52
CA GLU A 152 -8.46 5.15 -16.97
C GLU A 152 -8.44 4.24 -15.72
N PHE A 153 -7.73 3.12 -15.79
CA PHE A 153 -7.54 2.24 -14.64
C PHE A 153 -6.81 2.95 -13.49
N GLU A 154 -5.71 3.65 -13.79
CA GLU A 154 -4.97 4.44 -12.78
C GLU A 154 -5.88 5.48 -12.11
N HIS A 155 -6.74 6.14 -12.88
CA HIS A 155 -7.66 7.15 -12.37
C HIS A 155 -8.72 6.55 -11.43
N VAL A 156 -9.29 5.40 -11.80
CA VAL A 156 -10.22 4.67 -10.92
C VAL A 156 -9.54 4.26 -9.60
N GLU A 157 -8.32 3.74 -9.68
CA GLU A 157 -7.56 3.31 -8.49
C GLU A 157 -7.25 4.47 -7.54
N VAL A 158 -6.85 5.64 -8.07
CA VAL A 158 -6.63 6.81 -7.22
C VAL A 158 -7.92 7.35 -6.62
N CYS A 159 -9.05 7.29 -7.34
CA CYS A 159 -10.34 7.70 -6.80
C CYS A 159 -10.75 6.77 -5.64
N ASN A 160 -10.58 5.47 -5.79
CA ASN A 160 -10.81 4.48 -4.73
C ASN A 160 -9.94 4.76 -3.50
N ALA A 161 -8.64 5.05 -3.69
CA ALA A 161 -7.73 5.38 -2.61
C ALA A 161 -8.13 6.68 -1.87
N ILE A 162 -8.46 7.74 -2.62
CA ILE A 162 -8.92 9.02 -2.06
C ILE A 162 -10.24 8.85 -1.31
N GLN A 163 -11.17 8.02 -1.80
CA GLN A 163 -12.44 7.77 -1.12
C GLN A 163 -12.26 7.04 0.22
N ARG A 164 -11.35 6.06 0.28
CA ARG A 164 -10.96 5.40 1.54
C ARG A 164 -10.32 6.40 2.50
N ALA A 165 -9.44 7.27 2.02
CA ALA A 165 -8.81 8.32 2.82
C ALA A 165 -9.83 9.38 3.32
N ALA A 166 -10.79 9.76 2.48
CA ALA A 166 -11.89 10.66 2.84
C ALA A 166 -12.75 10.05 3.96
N THR A 167 -13.10 8.77 3.84
CA THR A 167 -13.83 8.03 4.89
C THR A 167 -13.07 8.05 6.23
N ALA A 168 -11.76 7.84 6.21
CA ALA A 168 -10.93 7.92 7.41
C ALA A 168 -10.90 9.35 8.00
N ARG A 169 -10.75 10.37 7.16
CA ARG A 169 -10.82 11.79 7.58
C ARG A 169 -12.17 12.13 8.20
N ASP A 170 -13.26 11.60 7.67
CA ASP A 170 -14.61 11.89 8.18
C ASP A 170 -14.82 11.29 9.58
N ARG A 171 -14.27 10.10 9.86
CA ARG A 171 -14.22 9.53 11.22
C ARG A 171 -13.43 10.43 12.18
N ILE A 172 -12.28 10.92 11.75
CA ILE A 172 -11.46 11.85 12.54
C ILE A 172 -12.22 13.15 12.82
N ASN A 173 -12.87 13.73 11.81
CA ASN A 173 -13.69 14.91 11.97
C ASN A 173 -14.84 14.69 12.96
N ALA A 174 -15.51 13.54 12.91
CA ALA A 174 -16.56 13.18 13.84
C ALA A 174 -16.05 13.09 15.29
N THR A 175 -14.88 12.48 15.51
CA THR A 175 -14.22 12.44 16.83
C THR A 175 -13.89 13.84 17.32
N LEU A 176 -13.26 14.69 16.50
CA LEU A 176 -12.89 16.06 16.87
C LEU A 176 -14.11 16.93 17.17
N LEU A 177 -15.19 16.81 16.39
CA LEU A 177 -16.45 17.52 16.63
C LEU A 177 -17.11 17.06 17.94
N SER A 178 -17.07 15.76 18.22
CA SER A 178 -17.59 15.19 19.46
C SER A 178 -16.81 15.70 20.68
N TYR A 179 -15.48 15.71 20.58
CA TYR A 179 -14.60 16.30 21.60
C TYR A 179 -14.92 17.79 21.82
N ALA A 180 -14.99 18.58 20.74
CA ALA A 180 -15.30 20.00 20.82
C ALA A 180 -16.68 20.27 21.46
N ARG A 181 -17.69 19.45 21.14
CA ARG A 181 -19.03 19.54 21.72
C ARG A 181 -19.04 19.27 23.22
N GLN A 182 -18.25 18.30 23.69
CA GLN A 182 -18.14 17.99 25.11
C GLN A 182 -17.43 19.11 25.88
N ARG A 183 -16.33 19.64 25.33
CA ARG A 183 -15.48 20.62 26.02
C ARG A 183 -16.02 22.05 25.94
N TRP A 184 -16.63 22.42 24.82
CA TRP A 184 -17.15 23.76 24.55
C TRP A 184 -18.57 23.72 23.93
N PRO A 185 -19.59 23.25 24.68
CA PRO A 185 -20.94 23.01 24.16
C PRO A 185 -21.61 24.27 23.58
N GLY A 186 -21.24 25.46 24.03
CA GLY A 186 -21.76 26.73 23.49
C GLY A 186 -21.03 27.26 22.25
N ARG A 187 -19.91 26.64 21.83
CA ARG A 187 -19.02 27.17 20.79
C ARG A 187 -18.64 26.17 19.70
N TRP A 188 -18.84 24.87 19.91
CA TRP A 188 -18.38 23.83 18.99
C TRP A 188 -18.93 23.96 17.55
N LEU A 189 -20.08 24.61 17.35
CA LEU A 189 -20.60 24.91 16.01
C LEU A 189 -19.78 25.96 15.24
N ASP A 190 -18.87 26.67 15.90
CA ASP A 190 -17.89 27.55 15.23
C ASP A 190 -16.69 26.76 14.67
N PHE A 191 -16.50 25.51 15.09
CA PHE A 191 -15.37 24.68 14.69
C PHE A 191 -15.56 24.14 13.25
N ARG A 192 -14.51 24.22 12.44
CA ARG A 192 -14.47 23.77 11.04
C ARG A 192 -13.30 22.80 10.84
N PRO A 193 -13.43 21.51 11.22
CA PRO A 193 -12.33 20.56 11.16
C PRO A 193 -11.80 20.40 9.73
N LEU A 194 -10.48 20.50 9.58
CA LEU A 194 -9.75 20.28 8.34
C LEU A 194 -8.39 19.63 8.62
N PRO A 195 -8.35 18.41 9.20
CA PRO A 195 -7.08 17.77 9.56
C PRO A 195 -6.25 17.33 8.35
N PHE A 196 -6.89 16.98 7.23
CA PHE A 196 -6.24 16.44 6.03
C PHE A 196 -6.80 17.02 4.73
N ARG A 197 -5.92 17.23 3.75
CA ARG A 197 -6.27 17.49 2.35
C ARG A 197 -5.72 16.42 1.43
N PHE A 198 -6.51 16.04 0.44
CA PHE A 198 -6.16 15.04 -0.56
C PHE A 198 -6.21 15.67 -1.96
N ALA A 199 -5.24 15.32 -2.79
CA ALA A 199 -5.16 15.70 -4.20
C ALA A 199 -4.58 14.53 -5.02
N THR A 200 -4.65 14.61 -6.34
CA THR A 200 -4.07 13.60 -7.23
C THR A 200 -3.35 14.25 -8.40
N TRP A 201 -2.29 13.59 -8.88
CA TRP A 201 -1.61 13.89 -10.14
C TRP A 201 -2.04 12.95 -11.27
N VAL A 202 -2.71 11.84 -10.96
CA VAL A 202 -3.15 10.87 -11.98
C VAL A 202 -4.19 11.53 -12.89
N GLY A 203 -3.87 11.60 -14.19
CA GLY A 203 -4.69 12.29 -15.19
C GLY A 203 -4.45 13.80 -15.30
N TYR A 204 -3.46 14.34 -14.60
CA TYR A 204 -3.14 15.78 -14.58
C TYR A 204 -1.65 16.08 -14.75
N ASP A 205 -0.77 15.19 -14.29
CA ASP A 205 0.68 15.31 -14.51
C ASP A 205 1.05 14.82 -15.90
N MET A 206 1.30 15.78 -16.80
CA MET A 206 1.62 15.53 -18.20
C MET A 206 3.13 15.39 -18.46
N ASP A 207 3.97 15.57 -17.44
CA ASP A 207 5.42 15.53 -17.64
C ASP A 207 5.87 14.13 -18.12
N GLY A 208 6.46 14.09 -19.31
CA GLY A 208 6.88 12.85 -19.96
C GLY A 208 5.76 11.89 -20.42
N ARG A 209 4.47 12.31 -20.37
CA ARG A 209 3.33 11.46 -20.77
C ARG A 209 2.57 12.01 -21.96
N THR A 210 2.43 11.20 -23.00
CA THR A 210 1.69 11.55 -24.23
C THR A 210 0.25 11.04 -24.24
N ASP A 211 -0.13 10.22 -23.26
CA ASP A 211 -1.45 9.60 -23.17
C ASP A 211 -2.45 10.44 -22.33
N ILE A 212 -2.00 11.56 -21.76
CA ILE A 212 -2.84 12.49 -20.98
C ILE A 212 -3.14 13.73 -21.83
N GLY A 213 -4.35 13.79 -22.41
CA GLY A 213 -4.84 14.97 -23.12
C GLY A 213 -5.65 15.92 -22.22
N TRP A 214 -5.75 17.20 -22.61
CA TRP A 214 -6.53 18.21 -21.86
C TRP A 214 -8.00 17.83 -21.71
N THR A 215 -8.60 17.20 -22.73
CA THR A 215 -9.99 16.70 -22.67
C THR A 215 -10.13 15.60 -21.62
N THR A 216 -9.13 14.73 -21.49
CA THR A 216 -9.07 13.67 -20.50
C THR A 216 -9.07 14.24 -19.08
N SER A 217 -8.22 15.25 -18.81
CA SER A 217 -8.17 15.90 -17.49
C SER A 217 -9.51 16.58 -17.13
N ILE A 218 -10.17 17.23 -18.09
CA ILE A 218 -11.51 17.82 -17.86
C ILE A 218 -12.53 16.72 -17.58
N ALA A 219 -12.55 15.64 -18.36
CA ALA A 219 -13.46 14.52 -18.17
C ALA A 219 -13.27 13.86 -16.79
N PHE A 220 -12.03 13.63 -16.37
CA PHE A 220 -11.71 13.16 -15.02
C PHE A 220 -12.23 14.11 -13.94
N ARG A 221 -12.01 15.42 -14.10
CA ARG A 221 -12.48 16.41 -13.12
C ARG A 221 -14.00 16.43 -12.96
N LEU A 222 -14.74 16.22 -14.05
CA LEU A 222 -16.21 16.12 -14.01
C LEU A 222 -16.66 14.83 -13.32
N ARG A 223 -16.02 13.70 -13.62
CA ARG A 223 -16.33 12.40 -12.98
C ARG A 223 -16.04 12.40 -11.48
N GLU A 224 -14.91 12.97 -11.07
CA GLU A 224 -14.57 13.16 -9.65
C GLU A 224 -15.63 13.96 -8.89
N LYS A 225 -16.24 14.96 -9.53
CA LYS A 225 -17.32 15.76 -8.93
C LYS A 225 -18.64 14.99 -8.86
N ALA A 226 -18.91 14.13 -9.83
CA ALA A 226 -20.14 13.32 -9.87
C ALA A 226 -20.16 12.20 -8.83
N GLN A 227 -18.99 11.76 -8.35
CA GLN A 227 -18.85 10.72 -7.33
C GLN A 227 -18.83 11.25 -5.89
N ARG A 228 -18.87 12.58 -5.69
CA ARG A 228 -18.83 13.24 -4.38
C ARG A 228 -20.20 13.55 -3.82
#